data_AF-A0A9D9AKP7-F1
#
_entry.id   AF-A0A9D9AKP7-F1
#
_cell.length_a   1.000
_cell.length_b   1.000
_cell.length_c   1.000
_cell.angle_alpha   90.00
_cell.angle_beta   90.00
_cell.angle_gamma   90.00
#
_symmetry.space_group_name_H-M   'P 1'
#
loop_
_entity.id
_entity.type
_entity.pdbx_description
1 polymer ?
#
loop_
_entity_poly.entity_id
_entity_poly.type
_entity_poly.pdbx_seq_one_letter_code
_entity_poly.pdbx_strand_id
1 'polypeptide(L)' 'MNHKHRKILHALFAHPEPANLAPADVEHVLSDLGAELHERSGAKFSVTLNGHTVNFHHAQHSLPKDEVHCVRKFL' A
#
# COMPACT_ATOMS: atom_id res chain seq x y z
N MET A 1 6.10 -13.54 3.49
CA MET A 1 7.18 -12.52 3.46
C MET A 1 8.29 -12.84 2.46
N ASN A 2 8.27 -12.19 1.29
CA ASN A 2 9.28 -12.34 0.22
C ASN A 2 10.37 -11.24 0.26
N HIS A 3 11.49 -11.44 -0.44
CA HIS A 3 12.54 -10.41 -0.60
C HIS A 3 11.98 -9.11 -1.20
N LYS A 4 11.05 -9.21 -2.16
CA LYS A 4 10.34 -8.07 -2.75
C LYS A 4 9.53 -7.30 -1.70
N HIS A 5 8.80 -8.01 -0.83
CA HIS A 5 7.99 -7.39 0.24
C HIS A 5 8.86 -6.58 1.20
N ARG A 6 10.01 -7.14 1.60
CA ARG A 6 10.99 -6.40 2.44
C ARG A 6 11.47 -5.13 1.77
N LYS A 7 11.76 -5.17 0.46
CA LYS A 7 12.18 -3.98 -0.30
C LYS A 7 11.07 -2.91 -0.34
N ILE A 8 9.82 -3.32 -0.49
CA ILE A 8 8.67 -2.40 -0.50
C ILE A 8 8.45 -1.78 0.90
N LEU A 9 8.52 -2.59 1.96
CA LEU A 9 8.50 -2.10 3.34
C LEU A 9 9.63 -1.10 3.60
N HIS A 10 10.86 -1.42 3.21
CA HIS A 10 11.97 -0.47 3.30
C HIS A 10 11.71 0.82 2.51
N ALA A 11 11.11 0.72 1.33
CA ALA A 11 10.77 1.86 0.50
C ALA A 11 9.65 2.73 1.11
N LEU A 12 8.63 2.11 1.72
CA LEU A 12 7.55 2.80 2.44
C LEU A 12 8.09 3.64 3.60
N PHE A 13 9.08 3.13 4.33
CA PHE A 13 9.71 3.84 5.45
C PHE A 13 10.96 4.66 5.06
N ALA A 14 11.36 4.65 3.79
CA ALA A 14 12.50 5.43 3.31
C ALA A 14 12.21 6.94 3.32
N HIS A 15 13.26 7.74 3.53
CA HIS A 15 13.23 9.18 3.35
C HIS A 15 14.23 9.59 2.26
N PRO A 16 13.80 10.29 1.20
CA PRO A 16 12.43 10.71 0.89
C PRO A 16 11.49 9.56 0.47
N GLU A 17 10.18 9.74 0.68
CA GLU A 17 9.16 8.75 0.27
C GLU A 17 9.14 8.57 -1.26
N PRO A 18 9.11 7.33 -1.76
CA PRO A 18 9.09 7.04 -3.19
C PRO A 18 7.70 7.34 -3.78
N ALA A 19 7.66 8.02 -4.93
CA ALA A 19 6.41 8.28 -5.68
C ALA A 19 6.12 7.22 -6.77
N ASN A 20 6.88 6.13 -6.80
CA ASN A 20 6.88 5.12 -7.87
C ASN A 20 6.57 3.70 -7.35
N LEU A 21 5.88 3.59 -6.21
CA LEU A 21 5.46 2.29 -5.70
C LEU A 21 4.27 1.78 -6.51
N ALA A 22 4.35 0.52 -6.95
CA ALA A 22 3.24 -0.13 -7.62
C ALA A 22 2.15 -0.47 -6.58
N PRO A 23 0.88 -0.13 -6.81
CA PRO A 23 -0.23 -0.45 -5.90
C PRO A 23 -0.29 -1.95 -5.56
N ALA A 24 -0.20 -2.80 -6.58
CA ALA A 24 -0.20 -4.27 -6.43
C ALA A 24 0.91 -4.80 -5.52
N ASP A 25 2.07 -4.13 -5.51
CA ASP A 25 3.20 -4.51 -4.64
C ASP A 25 2.91 -4.17 -3.17
N VAL A 26 2.29 -3.01 -2.93
CA VAL A 26 1.86 -2.58 -1.59
C VAL A 26 0.72 -3.46 -1.08
N GLU A 27 -0.25 -3.76 -1.93
CA GLU A 27 -1.32 -4.72 -1.66
C GLU A 27 -0.76 -6.07 -1.23
N HIS A 28 0.15 -6.68 -1.99
CA HIS A 28 0.74 -7.95 -1.59
C HIS A 28 1.48 -7.91 -0.25
N VAL A 29 2.17 -6.82 0.07
CA VAL A 29 2.81 -6.65 1.39
C VAL A 29 1.77 -6.56 2.50
N LEU A 30 0.70 -5.79 2.30
CA LEU A 30 -0.38 -5.63 3.27
C LEU A 30 -1.14 -6.95 3.49
N SER A 31 -1.44 -7.69 2.42
CA SER A 31 -2.05 -9.02 2.50
C SER A 31 -1.19 -9.99 3.32
N ASP A 32 0.12 -9.98 3.09
CA ASP A 32 1.09 -10.84 3.78
C ASP A 32 1.31 -10.42 5.24
N LEU A 33 0.97 -9.17 5.62
CA LEU A 33 0.87 -8.72 7.01
C LEU A 33 -0.45 -9.12 7.69
N GLY A 34 -1.38 -9.73 6.95
CA GLY A 34 -2.71 -10.12 7.44
C GLY A 34 -3.78 -9.05 7.25
N ALA A 35 -3.54 -8.05 6.38
CA ALA A 35 -4.58 -7.11 5.99
C ALA A 35 -5.54 -7.74 4.98
N GLU A 36 -6.83 -7.44 5.10
CA GLU A 36 -7.86 -7.78 4.13
C GLU A 36 -7.93 -6.69 3.06
N LEU A 37 -7.74 -7.08 1.79
CA LEU A 37 -7.79 -6.19 0.65
C LEU A 37 -9.10 -6.39 -0.11
N HIS A 38 -9.78 -5.30 -0.39
CA HIS A 38 -11.00 -5.27 -1.19
C HIS A 38 -10.82 -4.31 -2.36
N GLU A 39 -10.65 -4.86 -3.56
CA GLU A 39 -10.74 -4.05 -4.79
C GLU A 39 -12.16 -3.51 -4.98
N ARG A 40 -12.25 -2.23 -5.32
CA ARG A 40 -13.51 -1.54 -5.59
C ARG A 40 -13.50 -1.10 -7.06
N SER A 41 -14.64 -1.21 -7.74
CA SER A 41 -14.77 -0.71 -9.11
C SER A 41 -14.34 0.76 -9.22
N GLY A 42 -13.51 1.08 -10.21
CA GLY A 42 -13.11 2.46 -10.51
C GLY A 42 -11.77 2.90 -9.92
N ALA A 43 -10.77 2.03 -9.97
CA ALA A 43 -9.40 2.31 -9.58
C ALA A 43 -9.22 2.68 -8.10
N LYS A 44 -9.89 1.95 -7.22
CA LYS A 44 -9.83 2.15 -5.75
C LYS A 44 -9.70 0.80 -5.08
N PHE A 45 -8.95 0.75 -3.99
CA PHE A 45 -8.85 -0.43 -3.16
C PHE A 45 -9.02 -0.04 -1.69
N SER A 46 -9.68 -0.90 -0.93
CA SER A 46 -9.88 -0.77 0.50
C SER A 46 -8.98 -1.77 1.20
N VAL A 47 -8.29 -1.35 2.26
CA VAL A 47 -7.43 -2.21 3.08
C VAL A 47 -7.93 -2.17 4.50
N THR A 48 -8.17 -3.34 5.10
CA THR A 48 -8.54 -3.48 6.51
C THR A 48 -7.45 -4.23 7.26
N LEU A 49 -6.88 -3.61 8.30
CA LEU A 49 -5.88 -4.23 9.17
C LEU A 49 -6.26 -3.97 10.63
N ASN A 50 -6.35 -5.01 11.45
CA ASN A 50 -6.69 -4.91 12.88
C ASN A 50 -7.96 -4.09 13.15
N GLY A 51 -8.97 -4.17 12.28
CA GLY A 51 -10.23 -3.42 12.39
C GLY A 51 -10.19 -1.97 11.89
N HIS A 52 -9.05 -1.49 11.41
CA HIS A 52 -8.93 -0.18 10.75
C HIS A 52 -9.02 -0.36 9.24
N THR A 53 -9.99 0.30 8.60
CA THR A 53 -10.16 0.29 7.15
C THR A 53 -9.75 1.62 6.53
N VAL A 54 -8.86 1.59 5.54
CA VAL A 54 -8.45 2.75 4.74
C VAL A 54 -8.76 2.50 3.27
N ASN A 55 -9.22 3.54 2.57
CA ASN A 55 -9.47 3.49 1.14
C ASN A 55 -8.37 4.26 0.42
N PHE A 56 -7.76 3.62 -0.57
CA PHE A 56 -6.71 4.17 -1.41
C PHE A 56 -7.20 4.25 -2.85
N HIS A 57 -6.70 5.25 -3.58
CA HIS A 57 -6.96 5.38 -5.02
C HIS A 57 -5.75 4.88 -5.82
N HIS A 58 -5.99 3.96 -6.74
CA HIS A 58 -5.01 3.42 -7.68
C HIS A 58 -5.27 3.90 -9.14
N ALA A 59 -5.80 5.12 -9.30
CA ALA A 59 -6.17 5.69 -10.61
C ALA A 59 -5.04 5.71 -11.66
N GLN A 60 -3.78 5.52 -11.23
CA GLN A 60 -2.60 5.45 -12.09
C GLN A 60 -1.74 4.23 -11.74
N HIS A 61 -0.82 3.87 -12.65
CA HIS A 61 0.15 2.77 -12.48
C HIS A 61 1.11 2.93 -11.28
N SER A 62 1.04 4.03 -10.53
CA SER A 62 1.92 4.36 -9.40
C SER A 62 1.13 5.06 -8.30
N LEU A 63 1.44 4.71 -7.03
CA LEU A 63 0.95 5.42 -5.85
C LEU A 63 1.65 6.78 -5.71
N PRO A 64 0.92 7.90 -5.62
CA PRO A 64 1.51 9.20 -5.31
C PRO A 64 2.04 9.24 -3.88
N LYS A 65 2.95 10.18 -3.60
CA LYS A 65 3.60 10.30 -2.28
C LYS A 65 2.60 10.42 -1.13
N ASP A 66 1.51 11.14 -1.33
CA ASP A 66 0.48 11.33 -0.31
C ASP A 66 -0.17 10.00 0.11
N GLU A 67 -0.41 9.09 -0.85
CA GLU A 67 -0.96 7.77 -0.56
C GLU A 67 0.08 6.87 0.11
N VAL A 68 1.34 6.95 -0.32
CA VAL A 68 2.47 6.25 0.34
C VAL A 68 2.60 6.71 1.80
N HIS A 69 2.44 8.00 2.06
CA HIS A 69 2.42 8.56 3.41
C HIS A 69 1.24 8.04 4.24
N CYS A 70 0.05 7.92 3.63
CA CYS A 70 -1.13 7.33 4.27
C CYS A 70 -0.90 5.85 4.63
N VAL A 71 -0.35 5.04 3.71
CA VAL A 71 0.01 3.63 3.97
C VAL A 71 1.02 3.55 5.11
N ARG A 72 2.04 4.42 5.11
CA ARG A 72 3.06 4.46 6.16
C ARG A 72 2.49 4.83 7.53
N LYS A 73 1.48 5.70 7.59
CA LYS A 73 0.77 6.05 8.83
C LYS A 73 -0.21 4.98 9.29
N PHE A 74 -0.68 4.15 8.36
CA PHE A 74 -1.62 3.07 8.64
C PHE A 74 -0.94 1.83 9.23
N LEU A 75 0.29 1.56 8.80
CA LEU A 75 1.20 0.55 9.38
C LEU A 75 1.80 1.03 10.71
#